data_AF-A0A0C9LND0-F1
#
_entry.id   AF-A0A0C9LND0-F1
#
_cell.length_a   1.000
_cell.length_b   1.000
_cell.length_c   1.000
_cell.angle_alpha   90.00
_cell.angle_beta   90.00
_cell.angle_gamma   90.00
#
_symmetry.space_group_name_H-M   'P 1'
#
loop_
_entity.id
_entity.type
_entity.pdbx_description
1 polymer ?
#
loop_
_entity_poly.entity_id
_entity_poly.type
_entity_poly.pdbx_seq_one_letter_code
_entity_poly.pdbx_strand_id
1 'polypeptide(L)'
;MGPSTTALLSFEDQFTKAQRGQGLFPGTSIEMCQIRWRSWGVLADCIEIAQDAKDPESTCRPYIMDDKTDAIADVPATEPPLSSITAHLSDLDMDEDVWEEEHLEHADDDDLSVRLAELPPDEYGRPWTRLVQCCYEQRPAKGPTLTVAPSSKPYVTIGDYINQVHPWLQTLKSRVFVAKNRLNGRPLPADTTFGVAVFNLAHLGLYEEVSRVGPDFLKLRKATAEYLRMRESGEPRPRLPFFPSKGVRVQGGGQKTRTT
;
A
#
# COMPACT_ATOMS: atom_id res chain seq x y z
N MET A 1 23.49 23.50 29.71
CA MET A 1 23.47 22.45 28.66
C MET A 1 22.01 22.22 28.31
N GLY A 2 21.54 22.73 27.17
CA GLY A 2 20.17 22.49 26.71
C GLY A 2 20.04 21.03 26.23
N PRO A 3 18.85 20.41 26.34
CA PRO A 3 18.63 19.08 25.79
C PRO A 3 18.84 19.15 24.28
N SER A 4 19.77 18.32 23.78
CA SER A 4 20.00 18.17 22.35
C SER A 4 18.72 17.61 21.72
N THR A 5 17.96 18.46 21.03
CA THR A 5 16.75 18.06 20.32
C THR A 5 17.17 17.21 19.13
N THR A 6 17.18 15.89 19.30
CA THR A 6 17.42 14.97 18.20
C THR A 6 16.30 15.15 17.17
N ALA A 7 16.64 15.68 16.00
CA ALA A 7 15.68 15.87 14.92
C ALA A 7 15.05 14.53 14.53
N LEU A 8 13.72 14.48 14.45
CA LEU A 8 13.00 13.29 14.00
C LEU A 8 13.21 13.11 12.49
N LEU A 9 13.47 11.87 12.11
CA LEU A 9 13.76 11.49 10.73
C LEU A 9 12.47 11.26 9.94
N SER A 10 12.54 11.48 8.62
CA SER A 10 11.49 11.06 7.68
C SER A 10 11.42 9.54 7.57
N PHE A 11 10.34 9.00 6.99
CA PHE A 11 10.22 7.57 6.72
C PHE A 11 11.39 7.08 5.85
N GLU A 12 11.70 7.80 4.78
CA GLU A 12 12.74 7.45 3.81
C GLU A 12 14.14 7.45 4.44
N ASP A 13 14.42 8.41 5.32
CA ASP A 13 15.67 8.48 6.07
C ASP A 13 15.80 7.32 7.06
N GLN A 14 14.72 7.00 7.79
CA GLN A 14 14.74 5.85 8.71
C GLN A 14 14.85 4.53 7.96
N PHE A 15 14.13 4.38 6.86
CA PHE A 15 14.18 3.20 6.00
C PHE A 15 15.61 3.01 5.44
N THR A 16 16.23 4.08 4.95
CA THR A 16 17.62 4.06 4.47
C THR A 16 18.60 3.68 5.58
N LYS A 17 18.42 4.21 6.80
CA LYS A 17 19.23 3.80 7.95
C LYS A 17 19.02 2.33 8.33
N ALA A 18 17.78 1.87 8.35
CA ALA A 18 17.44 0.48 8.68
C ALA A 18 18.02 -0.50 7.65
N GLN A 19 17.96 -0.18 6.35
CA GLN A 19 18.62 -0.96 5.30
C GLN A 19 20.14 -1.06 5.49
N ARG A 20 20.77 -0.04 6.08
CA ARG A 20 22.20 -0.01 6.41
C ARG A 20 22.51 -0.69 7.75
N GLY A 21 21.52 -1.26 8.44
CA GLY A 21 21.66 -1.83 9.80
C GLY A 21 21.85 -0.77 10.89
N GLN A 22 21.54 0.50 10.61
CA GLN A 22 21.79 1.65 11.48
C GLN A 22 20.52 2.16 12.19
N GLY A 23 19.42 1.41 12.15
CA GLY A 23 18.15 1.80 12.78
C GLY A 23 17.08 0.72 12.70
N LEU A 24 15.97 0.93 13.42
CA LEU A 24 14.78 0.08 13.31
C LEU A 24 13.96 0.52 12.09
N PHE A 25 13.36 -0.44 11.38
CA PHE A 25 12.35 -0.12 10.38
C PHE A 25 11.13 0.47 11.08
N PRO A 26 10.70 1.70 10.73
CA PRO A 26 9.51 2.29 11.32
C PRO A 26 8.32 1.34 11.12
N GLY A 27 7.70 0.97 12.23
CA GLY A 27 6.50 0.15 12.26
C GLY A 27 5.28 1.03 12.51
N THR A 28 4.11 0.52 12.14
CA THR A 28 2.83 1.08 12.59
C THR A 28 2.71 0.97 14.11
N SER A 29 2.23 2.01 14.79
CA SER A 29 2.00 1.96 16.25
C SER A 29 0.87 0.97 16.61
N ILE A 30 0.82 0.51 17.86
CA ILE A 30 -0.25 -0.41 18.32
C ILE A 30 -1.61 0.29 18.19
N GLU A 31 -1.66 1.57 18.54
CA GLU A 31 -2.84 2.42 18.46
C GLU A 31 -3.33 2.54 17.02
N MET A 32 -2.42 2.72 16.06
CA MET A 32 -2.80 2.74 14.65
C MET A 32 -3.32 1.38 14.18
N CYS A 33 -2.85 0.26 14.75
CA CYS A 33 -3.42 -1.06 14.50
C CYS A 33 -4.82 -1.27 15.12
N GLN A 34 -5.28 -0.40 16.04
CA GLN A 34 -6.68 -0.44 16.52
C GLN A 34 -7.66 0.13 15.50
N ILE A 35 -7.17 0.90 14.51
CA ILE A 35 -8.00 1.53 13.50
C ILE A 35 -8.56 0.49 12.53
N ARG A 36 -9.88 0.42 12.45
CA ARG A 36 -10.63 -0.34 11.45
C ARG A 36 -11.20 0.65 10.45
N TRP A 37 -10.71 0.57 9.22
CA TRP A 37 -10.92 1.62 8.24
C TRP A 37 -11.52 1.10 6.94
N ARG A 38 -12.69 1.60 6.58
CA ARG A 38 -13.36 1.45 5.28
C ARG A 38 -12.93 2.56 4.32
N SER A 39 -12.66 2.19 3.07
CA SER A 39 -12.03 3.07 2.10
C SER A 39 -12.91 4.25 1.67
N TRP A 40 -14.22 4.05 1.52
CA TRP A 40 -15.12 5.01 0.86
C TRP A 40 -16.24 5.51 1.76
N GLY A 41 -16.54 6.81 1.69
CA GLY A 41 -17.65 7.42 2.43
C GLY A 41 -17.23 8.68 3.18
N VAL A 42 -18.07 9.08 4.14
CA VAL A 42 -17.74 10.14 5.09
C VAL A 42 -16.87 9.57 6.20
N LEU A 43 -15.86 10.34 6.62
CA LEU A 43 -14.83 9.87 7.55
C LEU A 43 -15.41 9.25 8.84
N ALA A 44 -16.45 9.86 9.40
CA ALA A 44 -17.09 9.43 10.64
C ALA A 44 -17.67 8.01 10.55
N ASP A 45 -18.18 7.61 9.38
CA ASP A 45 -18.78 6.29 9.15
C ASP A 45 -17.74 5.25 8.70
N CYS A 46 -16.59 5.72 8.24
CA CYS A 46 -15.54 4.88 7.67
C CYS A 46 -14.55 4.36 8.71
N ILE A 47 -14.48 4.96 9.89
CA ILE A 47 -13.44 4.67 10.87
C ILE A 47 -14.03 4.28 12.23
N GLU A 48 -13.63 3.10 12.66
CA GLU A 48 -13.95 2.53 13.96
C GLU A 48 -12.65 2.19 14.70
N ILE A 49 -12.69 2.25 16.03
CA ILE A 49 -11.54 1.93 16.88
C ILE A 49 -11.85 0.65 17.65
N ALA A 50 -11.04 -0.38 17.43
CA ALA A 50 -11.11 -1.63 18.19
C ALA A 50 -10.61 -1.43 19.62
N GLN A 51 -11.31 -1.99 20.61
CA GLN A 51 -10.85 -1.95 22.00
C GLN A 51 -9.52 -2.70 22.18
N ASP A 52 -9.36 -3.84 21.52
CA ASP A 52 -8.13 -4.61 21.45
C ASP A 52 -7.77 -4.92 19.99
N ALA A 53 -6.61 -4.43 19.54
CA ALA A 53 -6.11 -4.69 18.18
C ALA A 53 -5.69 -6.15 17.95
N LYS A 54 -5.45 -6.93 19.02
CA LYS A 54 -5.09 -8.35 18.95
C LYS A 54 -6.29 -9.28 18.92
N ASP A 55 -7.49 -8.73 19.11
CA ASP A 55 -8.74 -9.45 18.99
C ASP A 55 -9.50 -9.00 17.74
N PRO A 56 -9.57 -9.84 16.69
CA PRO A 56 -10.29 -9.53 15.46
C PRO A 56 -11.78 -9.28 15.64
N GLU A 57 -12.36 -9.81 16.71
CA GLU A 57 -13.79 -9.68 17.04
C GLU A 57 -14.04 -8.64 18.13
N SER A 58 -12.99 -7.92 18.55
CA SER A 58 -13.08 -6.89 19.56
C SER A 58 -14.17 -5.89 19.23
N THR A 59 -14.90 -5.45 20.25
CA THR A 59 -15.90 -4.39 20.14
C THR A 59 -15.26 -3.12 19.63
N CYS A 60 -16.05 -2.33 18.91
CA CYS A 60 -15.61 -1.09 18.31
C CYS A 60 -16.37 0.09 18.88
N ARG A 61 -15.68 1.23 18.90
CA ARG A 61 -16.27 2.52 19.18
C ARG A 61 -16.00 3.48 18.00
N PRO A 62 -16.87 4.49 17.78
CA PRO A 62 -16.68 5.45 16.71
C PRO A 62 -15.38 6.24 16.85
N TYR A 63 -14.77 6.61 15.72
CA TYR A 63 -13.62 7.52 15.68
C TYR A 63 -14.02 8.98 15.95
N ILE A 64 -15.23 9.36 15.53
CA ILE A 64 -15.82 10.69 15.78
C ILE A 64 -17.10 10.49 16.57
N MET A 65 -17.24 11.16 17.70
CA MET A 65 -18.42 11.15 18.56
C MET A 65 -18.76 12.59 18.97
N ASP A 66 -20.00 13.01 18.76
CA ASP A 66 -20.48 14.38 19.05
C ASP A 66 -19.56 15.48 18.47
N ASP A 67 -19.19 15.34 17.19
CA ASP A 67 -18.26 16.21 16.46
C ASP A 67 -16.85 16.32 17.06
N LYS A 68 -16.48 15.41 17.96
CA LYS A 68 -15.15 15.32 18.55
C LYS A 68 -14.44 14.07 18.07
N THR A 69 -13.21 14.27 17.60
CA THR A 69 -12.29 13.18 17.27
C THR A 69 -11.81 12.51 18.55
N ASP A 70 -11.69 11.19 18.50
CA ASP A 70 -11.16 10.42 19.61
C ASP A 70 -9.71 10.77 19.97
N ALA A 71 -9.36 10.61 21.26
CA ALA A 71 -8.01 10.84 21.78
C ALA A 71 -6.92 9.99 21.10
N ILE A 72 -7.27 8.85 20.48
CA ILE A 72 -6.32 8.06 19.68
C ILE A 72 -5.75 8.87 18.51
N ALA A 73 -6.48 9.88 18.02
CA ALA A 73 -6.00 10.73 16.93
C ALA A 73 -4.74 11.53 17.31
N ASP A 74 -4.51 11.77 18.61
CA ASP A 74 -3.37 12.53 19.10
C ASP A 74 -2.10 11.70 19.27
N VAL A 75 -2.16 10.36 19.18
CA VAL A 75 -0.98 9.52 19.39
C VAL A 75 -0.14 9.39 18.10
N PRO A 76 1.15 9.04 18.19
CA PRO A 76 1.98 8.79 17.00
C PRO A 76 1.41 7.68 16.12
N ALA A 77 1.42 7.89 14.79
CA ALA A 77 0.99 6.86 13.85
C ALA A 77 2.01 5.71 13.71
N THR A 78 3.28 5.97 14.04
CA THR A 78 4.38 5.03 13.89
C THR A 78 5.22 4.92 15.15
N GLU A 79 5.93 3.80 15.23
CA GLU A 79 6.91 3.49 16.26
C GLU A 79 8.25 3.10 15.59
N PRO A 80 9.32 3.90 15.74
CA PRO A 80 9.35 5.21 16.40
C PRO A 80 8.55 6.30 15.63
N PRO A 81 8.22 7.43 16.28
CA PRO A 81 7.52 8.55 15.62
C PRO A 81 8.32 9.15 14.45
N LEU A 82 7.62 9.47 13.36
CA LEU A 82 8.18 10.03 12.14
C LEU A 82 7.75 11.47 11.91
N SER A 83 8.62 12.30 11.35
CA SER A 83 8.30 13.69 10.99
C SER A 83 7.50 13.83 9.70
N SER A 84 7.44 12.79 8.86
CA SER A 84 6.60 12.71 7.66
C SER A 84 6.50 11.26 7.17
N ILE A 85 5.45 10.96 6.41
CA ILE A 85 5.21 9.64 5.80
C ILE A 85 4.76 9.85 4.35
N THR A 86 5.47 9.29 3.37
CA THR A 86 5.00 9.26 1.98
C THR A 86 4.19 7.99 1.74
N ALA A 87 2.88 8.14 1.57
CA ALA A 87 1.95 7.05 1.32
C ALA A 87 1.82 6.76 -0.19
N HIS A 88 1.79 5.47 -0.49
CA HIS A 88 1.55 4.87 -1.80
C HIS A 88 0.35 3.92 -1.71
N LEU A 89 -0.37 3.73 -2.82
CA LEU A 89 -1.36 2.66 -2.94
C LEU A 89 -0.76 1.49 -3.71
N SER A 90 -0.51 0.37 -3.02
CA SER A 90 0.07 -0.83 -3.62
C SER A 90 -0.74 -1.33 -4.82
N ASP A 91 -2.07 -1.22 -4.76
CA ASP A 91 -2.96 -1.60 -5.85
C ASP A 91 -2.71 -0.82 -7.15
N LEU A 92 -2.39 0.47 -7.04
CA LEU A 92 -2.09 1.32 -8.20
C LEU A 92 -0.64 1.18 -8.66
N ASP A 93 0.28 0.83 -7.75
CA ASP A 93 1.67 0.57 -8.10
C ASP A 93 1.81 -0.75 -8.88
N MET A 94 1.02 -1.77 -8.54
CA MET A 94 1.01 -3.07 -9.26
C MET A 94 0.21 -3.03 -10.56
N ASP A 95 -0.71 -2.09 -10.70
CA ASP A 95 -1.65 -2.04 -11.83
C ASP A 95 -0.94 -1.97 -13.19
N GLU A 96 0.15 -1.20 -13.23
CA GLU A 96 0.98 -1.04 -14.40
C GLU A 96 1.73 -2.34 -14.77
N ASP A 97 2.30 -3.01 -13.77
CA ASP A 97 3.06 -4.25 -13.97
C ASP A 97 2.12 -5.36 -14.48
N VAL A 98 0.92 -5.49 -13.89
CA VAL A 98 -0.07 -6.48 -14.33
C VAL A 98 -0.61 -6.16 -15.72
N TRP A 99 -0.88 -4.88 -16.02
CA TRP A 99 -1.25 -4.50 -17.39
C TRP A 99 -0.16 -4.87 -18.39
N GLU A 100 1.10 -4.62 -18.07
CA GLU A 100 2.22 -4.99 -18.95
C GLU A 100 2.30 -6.51 -19.14
N GLU A 101 2.24 -7.29 -18.06
CA GLU A 101 2.25 -8.76 -18.13
C GLU A 101 1.13 -9.32 -19.02
N GLU A 102 -0.10 -8.80 -18.90
CA GLU A 102 -1.25 -9.24 -19.71
C GLU A 102 -1.15 -8.87 -21.19
N HIS A 103 -0.43 -7.80 -21.53
CA HIS A 103 -0.38 -7.26 -22.89
C HIS A 103 0.96 -7.49 -23.61
N LEU A 104 1.96 -8.05 -22.92
CA LEU A 104 3.27 -8.36 -23.51
C LEU A 104 3.15 -9.35 -24.67
N GLU A 105 2.27 -10.35 -24.58
CA GLU A 105 2.09 -11.36 -25.64
C GLU A 105 1.53 -10.75 -26.94
N HIS A 106 0.76 -9.65 -26.86
CA HIS A 106 0.21 -8.98 -28.05
C HIS A 106 1.22 -8.07 -28.75
N ALA A 107 2.31 -7.69 -28.06
CA ALA A 107 3.30 -6.78 -28.62
C ALA A 107 4.08 -7.39 -29.79
N ASP A 108 4.14 -8.72 -29.88
CA ASP A 108 4.88 -9.47 -30.91
C ASP A 108 4.03 -9.82 -32.15
N ASP A 109 2.70 -9.65 -32.09
CA ASP A 109 1.74 -10.17 -33.09
C ASP A 109 1.35 -9.16 -34.19
N ASP A 110 2.11 -8.07 -34.39
CA ASP A 110 1.79 -6.96 -35.32
C ASP A 110 0.36 -6.37 -35.11
N ASP A 111 -0.17 -6.44 -33.88
CA ASP A 111 -1.49 -5.93 -33.54
C ASP A 111 -1.56 -4.39 -33.72
N LEU A 112 -2.50 -3.92 -34.55
CA LEU A 112 -2.69 -2.49 -34.85
C LEU A 112 -3.06 -1.62 -33.64
N SER A 113 -3.47 -2.24 -32.54
CA SER A 113 -3.81 -1.56 -31.28
C SER A 113 -2.59 -1.30 -30.39
N VAL A 114 -1.44 -1.92 -30.70
CA VAL A 114 -0.18 -1.77 -29.97
C VAL A 114 0.48 -0.44 -30.31
N ARG A 115 0.89 0.30 -29.27
CA ARG A 115 1.80 1.44 -29.42
C ARG A 115 2.98 1.31 -28.47
N LEU A 116 4.16 1.48 -29.07
CA LEU A 116 5.43 1.52 -28.38
C LEU A 116 5.94 2.97 -28.33
N ALA A 117 6.45 3.39 -27.18
CA ALA A 117 7.18 4.64 -27.05
C ALA A 117 8.69 4.36 -26.98
N GLU A 118 9.48 5.12 -27.72
CA GLU A 118 10.94 5.07 -27.60
C GLU A 118 11.38 5.67 -26.27
N LEU A 119 12.26 4.96 -25.55
CA LEU A 119 12.90 5.47 -24.35
C LEU A 119 14.34 5.93 -24.68
N PRO A 120 14.93 6.80 -23.83
CA PRO A 120 16.35 7.07 -23.90
C PRO A 120 17.16 5.76 -23.90
N PRO A 121 18.28 5.69 -24.64
CA PRO A 121 19.11 4.50 -24.67
C PRO A 121 19.56 4.07 -23.26
N ASP A 122 19.72 2.77 -23.05
CA ASP A 122 20.29 2.24 -21.80
C ASP A 122 21.76 2.68 -21.60
N GLU A 123 22.38 2.28 -20.48
CA GLU A 123 23.78 2.62 -20.19
C GLU A 123 24.79 2.09 -21.24
N TYR A 124 24.36 1.15 -22.09
CA TYR A 124 25.12 0.60 -23.21
C TYR A 124 24.75 1.22 -24.56
N GLY A 125 23.91 2.25 -24.57
CA GLY A 125 23.45 2.92 -25.79
C GLY A 125 22.46 2.09 -26.60
N ARG A 126 21.86 1.03 -26.04
CA ARG A 126 20.87 0.23 -26.77
C ARG A 126 19.51 0.93 -26.73
N PRO A 127 18.86 1.12 -27.89
CA PRO A 127 17.49 1.62 -27.92
C PRO A 127 16.58 0.58 -27.28
N TRP A 128 15.65 1.04 -26.46
CA TRP A 128 14.60 0.20 -25.89
C TRP A 128 13.27 0.91 -26.01
N THR A 129 12.21 0.15 -26.23
CA THR A 129 10.84 0.65 -26.36
C THR A 129 9.99 0.19 -25.18
N ARG A 130 9.03 1.03 -24.81
CA ARG A 130 8.04 0.73 -23.77
C ARG A 130 6.67 0.58 -24.39
N LEU A 131 5.97 -0.50 -24.05
CA LEU A 131 4.56 -0.63 -24.39
C LEU A 131 3.78 0.45 -23.65
N VAL A 132 3.08 1.33 -24.37
CA VAL A 132 2.30 2.45 -23.80
C VAL A 132 0.80 2.35 -24.10
N GLN A 133 0.41 1.52 -25.06
CA GLN A 133 -0.98 1.23 -25.38
C GLN A 133 -1.06 -0.16 -26.00
N CYS A 134 -2.12 -0.91 -25.69
CA CYS A 134 -2.45 -2.20 -26.30
C CYS A 134 -3.95 -2.47 -26.13
N CYS A 135 -4.58 -3.23 -27.02
CA CYS A 135 -6.01 -3.56 -26.95
C CYS A 135 -6.94 -2.34 -26.80
N TYR A 136 -6.53 -1.20 -27.37
CA TYR A 136 -7.19 0.12 -27.22
C TYR A 136 -7.22 0.68 -25.79
N GLU A 137 -6.50 0.06 -24.86
CA GLU A 137 -6.29 0.53 -23.51
C GLU A 137 -4.93 1.24 -23.38
N GLN A 138 -4.91 2.37 -22.70
CA GLN A 138 -3.67 3.06 -22.36
C GLN A 138 -2.99 2.36 -21.19
N ARG A 139 -1.67 2.23 -21.25
CA ARG A 139 -0.88 1.76 -20.11
C ARG A 139 -1.20 2.64 -18.89
N PRO A 140 -1.56 2.04 -17.74
CA PRO A 140 -1.83 2.79 -16.53
C PRO A 140 -0.62 3.63 -16.14
N ALA A 141 -0.88 4.89 -15.78
CA ALA A 141 0.13 5.68 -15.11
C ALA A 141 0.34 5.15 -13.69
N LYS A 142 1.60 5.21 -13.23
CA LYS A 142 1.98 4.90 -11.85
C LYS A 142 1.05 5.57 -10.83
N GLY A 143 0.86 4.91 -9.70
CA GLY A 143 0.10 5.43 -8.57
C GLY A 143 0.61 6.82 -8.13
N PRO A 144 -0.29 7.77 -7.82
CA PRO A 144 0.11 9.02 -7.21
C PRO A 144 0.57 8.75 -5.78
N THR A 145 1.33 9.68 -5.20
CA THR A 145 1.81 9.61 -3.82
C THR A 145 1.26 10.76 -3.00
N LEU A 146 1.19 10.58 -1.68
CA LEU A 146 0.82 11.63 -0.73
C LEU A 146 1.85 11.69 0.38
N THR A 147 2.52 12.83 0.54
CA THR A 147 3.35 13.08 1.73
C THR A 147 2.48 13.63 2.85
N VAL A 148 2.29 12.83 3.89
CA VAL A 148 1.61 13.20 5.13
C VAL A 148 2.59 13.97 6.01
N ALA A 149 2.22 15.20 6.33
CA ALA A 149 2.96 16.07 7.24
C ALA A 149 2.21 16.23 8.57
N PRO A 150 2.92 16.45 9.69
CA PRO A 150 2.29 16.68 10.98
C PRO A 150 1.67 18.08 11.04
N SER A 151 0.51 18.22 11.70
CA SER A 151 -0.17 19.51 11.83
C SER A 151 0.31 20.32 13.05
N SER A 152 0.54 19.67 14.17
CA SER A 152 0.75 20.33 15.48
C SER A 152 1.91 19.77 16.29
N LYS A 153 2.27 18.51 16.09
CA LYS A 153 3.35 17.81 16.80
C LYS A 153 4.60 17.72 15.92
N PRO A 154 5.79 17.44 16.47
CA PRO A 154 6.99 17.24 15.65
C PRO A 154 6.96 15.92 14.86
N TYR A 155 5.91 15.12 15.01
CA TYR A 155 5.69 13.84 14.35
C TYR A 155 4.26 13.69 13.85
N VAL A 156 4.08 12.83 12.85
CA VAL A 156 2.78 12.48 12.28
C VAL A 156 1.95 11.71 13.30
N THR A 157 0.81 12.28 13.66
CA THR A 157 -0.19 11.62 14.50
C THR A 157 -1.13 10.74 13.67
N ILE A 158 -1.88 9.85 14.33
CA ILE A 158 -2.94 9.07 13.67
C ILE A 158 -3.96 10.00 13.02
N GLY A 159 -4.33 11.09 13.71
CA GLY A 159 -5.24 12.10 13.18
C GLY A 159 -4.70 12.80 11.94
N ASP A 160 -3.42 13.20 11.94
CA ASP A 160 -2.77 13.80 10.77
C ASP A 160 -2.82 12.85 9.56
N TYR A 161 -2.50 11.57 9.79
CA TYR A 161 -2.48 10.55 8.76
C TYR A 161 -3.88 10.31 8.18
N ILE A 162 -4.86 10.04 9.04
CA ILE A 162 -6.23 9.75 8.63
C ILE A 162 -6.84 10.94 7.86
N ASN A 163 -6.70 12.16 8.38
CA ASN A 163 -7.34 13.34 7.79
C ASN A 163 -6.73 13.75 6.44
N GLN A 164 -5.47 13.39 6.16
CA GLN A 164 -4.85 13.64 4.86
C GLN A 164 -5.08 12.49 3.88
N VAL A 165 -4.95 11.25 4.35
CA VAL A 165 -5.04 10.06 3.50
C VAL A 165 -6.49 9.75 3.12
N HIS A 166 -7.47 9.93 4.00
CA HIS A 166 -8.86 9.59 3.67
C HIS A 166 -9.47 10.41 2.51
N PRO A 167 -9.35 11.75 2.48
CA PRO A 167 -9.80 12.53 1.34
C PRO A 167 -9.00 12.19 0.07
N TRP A 168 -7.69 11.96 0.19
CA TRP A 168 -6.86 11.54 -0.94
C TRP A 168 -7.35 10.22 -1.53
N LEU A 169 -7.66 9.21 -0.70
CA LEU A 169 -8.27 7.95 -1.14
C LEU A 169 -9.58 8.18 -1.90
N GLN A 170 -10.45 9.10 -1.43
CA GLN A 170 -11.69 9.41 -2.16
C GLN A 170 -11.43 9.88 -3.60
N THR A 171 -10.37 10.68 -3.83
CA THR A 171 -10.00 11.13 -5.19
C THR A 171 -9.52 10.01 -6.11
N LEU A 172 -9.07 8.89 -5.53
CA LEU A 172 -8.51 7.76 -6.26
C LEU A 172 -9.51 6.63 -6.49
N LYS A 173 -10.73 6.74 -5.97
CA LYS A 173 -11.75 5.68 -6.02
C LYS A 173 -11.88 5.06 -7.41
N SER A 174 -12.12 5.87 -8.46
CA SER A 174 -12.30 5.35 -9.82
C SER A 174 -11.07 4.60 -10.35
N ARG A 175 -9.86 5.11 -10.07
CA ARG A 175 -8.60 4.46 -10.48
C ARG A 175 -8.41 3.14 -9.75
N VAL A 176 -8.69 3.10 -8.45
CA VAL A 176 -8.62 1.87 -7.65
C VAL A 176 -9.58 0.82 -8.19
N PHE A 177 -10.80 1.21 -8.58
CA PHE A 177 -11.76 0.27 -9.16
C PHE A 177 -11.26 -0.33 -10.49
N VAL A 178 -10.69 0.49 -11.38
CA VAL A 178 -10.08 -0.01 -12.63
C VAL A 178 -8.95 -0.99 -12.31
N ALA A 179 -8.04 -0.61 -11.43
CA ALA A 179 -6.91 -1.46 -11.06
C ALA A 179 -7.36 -2.78 -10.43
N LYS A 180 -8.29 -2.71 -9.47
CA LYS A 180 -8.87 -3.90 -8.82
C LYS A 180 -9.58 -4.82 -9.81
N ASN A 181 -10.29 -4.28 -10.79
CA ASN A 181 -10.95 -5.10 -11.80
C ASN A 181 -9.93 -5.88 -12.63
N ARG A 182 -8.81 -5.25 -12.99
CA ARG A 182 -7.70 -5.90 -13.71
C ARG A 182 -7.01 -6.94 -12.84
N LEU A 183 -6.54 -6.55 -11.65
CA LEU A 183 -5.88 -7.43 -10.68
C LEU A 183 -6.71 -8.67 -10.31
N ASN A 184 -8.03 -8.55 -10.28
CA ASN A 184 -8.93 -9.65 -9.96
C ASN A 184 -9.41 -10.44 -11.20
N GLY A 185 -9.12 -9.97 -12.42
CA GLY A 185 -9.63 -10.52 -13.67
C GLY A 185 -11.16 -10.48 -13.80
N ARG A 186 -11.85 -9.63 -13.03
CA ARG A 186 -13.32 -9.50 -13.05
C ARG A 186 -13.78 -8.12 -12.60
N PRO A 187 -14.92 -7.62 -13.14
CA PRO A 187 -15.50 -6.38 -12.66
C PRO A 187 -16.02 -6.54 -11.21
N LEU A 188 -15.72 -5.55 -10.38
CA LEU A 188 -16.27 -5.38 -9.04
C LEU A 188 -17.55 -4.52 -9.08
N PRO A 189 -18.55 -4.82 -8.22
CA PRO A 189 -19.70 -3.93 -8.01
C PRO A 189 -19.27 -2.51 -7.61
N ALA A 190 -19.91 -1.48 -8.14
CA ALA A 190 -19.53 -0.08 -7.91
C ALA A 190 -19.64 0.39 -6.44
N ASP A 191 -20.42 -0.34 -5.63
CA ASP A 191 -20.63 -0.17 -4.20
C ASP A 191 -19.67 -1.02 -3.34
N THR A 192 -18.70 -1.70 -3.95
CA THR A 192 -17.69 -2.48 -3.21
C THR A 192 -16.91 -1.58 -2.25
N THR A 193 -16.92 -1.94 -0.97
CA THR A 193 -16.10 -1.32 0.07
C THR A 193 -14.82 -2.11 0.25
N PHE A 194 -13.71 -1.40 0.50
CA PHE A 194 -12.44 -2.00 0.85
C PHE A 194 -12.01 -1.63 2.27
N GLY A 195 -11.30 -2.53 2.93
CA GLY A 195 -10.61 -2.30 4.18
C GLY A 195 -9.22 -1.79 3.88
N VAL A 196 -8.82 -0.71 4.55
CA VAL A 196 -7.48 -0.15 4.43
C VAL A 196 -6.54 -0.89 5.37
N ALA A 197 -5.53 -1.56 4.83
CA ALA A 197 -4.51 -2.21 5.65
C ALA A 197 -3.46 -1.19 6.11
N VAL A 198 -3.27 -1.12 7.43
CA VAL A 198 -2.40 -0.14 8.08
C VAL A 198 -1.06 -0.75 8.52
N PHE A 199 -0.66 -1.92 8.02
CA PHE A 199 0.59 -2.60 8.43
C PHE A 199 1.86 -1.86 8.03
N ASN A 200 1.78 -1.09 6.95
CA ASN A 200 2.85 -0.24 6.46
C ASN A 200 2.25 1.06 5.95
N LEU A 201 2.37 2.13 6.73
CA LEU A 201 1.77 3.42 6.39
C LEU A 201 2.40 4.08 5.15
N ALA A 202 3.55 3.61 4.67
CA ALA A 202 4.08 4.04 3.38
C ALA A 202 3.45 3.29 2.20
N HIS A 203 2.93 2.07 2.41
CA HIS A 203 2.36 1.22 1.36
C HIS A 203 1.01 0.67 1.79
N LEU A 204 -0.03 1.40 1.44
CA LEU A 204 -1.42 1.05 1.75
C LEU A 204 -1.92 -0.01 0.77
N GLY A 205 -2.49 -1.08 1.33
CA GLY A 205 -3.25 -2.07 0.59
C GLY A 205 -4.75 -1.94 0.85
N LEU A 206 -5.56 -2.14 -0.17
CA LEU A 206 -7.03 -2.17 -0.06
C LEU A 206 -7.55 -3.61 -0.20
N TYR A 207 -8.45 -4.04 0.68
CA TYR A 207 -8.96 -5.43 0.70
C TYR A 207 -10.48 -5.48 0.68
N GLU A 208 -11.08 -6.27 -0.22
CA GLU A 208 -12.54 -6.36 -0.37
C GLU A 208 -13.24 -6.82 0.92
N GLU A 209 -14.32 -6.15 1.31
CA GLU A 209 -15.11 -6.51 2.50
C GLU A 209 -15.79 -7.88 2.35
N VAL A 210 -16.39 -8.16 1.20
CA VAL A 210 -17.12 -9.41 0.93
C VAL A 210 -16.45 -10.16 -0.20
N SER A 211 -15.31 -10.78 0.06
CA SER A 211 -14.65 -11.61 -0.95
C SER A 211 -14.99 -13.08 -0.79
N ARG A 212 -15.49 -13.71 -1.87
CA ARG A 212 -15.55 -15.18 -1.99
C ARG A 212 -14.17 -15.82 -2.21
N VAL A 213 -13.15 -15.02 -2.60
CA VAL A 213 -11.85 -15.50 -3.09
C VAL A 213 -10.65 -14.83 -2.37
N GLY A 214 -10.89 -13.80 -1.55
CA GLY A 214 -9.87 -12.99 -0.85
C GLY A 214 -10.14 -12.81 0.66
N PRO A 215 -9.35 -11.98 1.36
CA PRO A 215 -9.56 -11.74 2.78
C PRO A 215 -10.70 -10.74 3.04
N ASP A 216 -11.81 -11.25 3.57
CA ASP A 216 -12.84 -10.48 4.28
C ASP A 216 -12.19 -9.60 5.36
N PHE A 217 -12.84 -8.51 5.78
CA PHE A 217 -12.43 -7.70 6.94
C PHE A 217 -12.04 -8.53 8.15
N LEU A 218 -12.71 -9.66 8.41
CA LEU A 218 -12.30 -10.55 9.48
C LEU A 218 -10.89 -11.12 9.28
N LYS A 219 -10.50 -11.46 8.04
CA LYS A 219 -9.13 -11.91 7.72
C LYS A 219 -8.13 -10.75 7.84
N LEU A 220 -8.49 -9.54 7.41
CA LEU A 220 -7.63 -8.36 7.62
C LEU A 220 -7.39 -8.13 9.12
N ARG A 221 -8.44 -8.19 9.94
CA ARG A 221 -8.37 -8.07 11.40
C ARG A 221 -7.55 -9.21 12.02
N LYS A 222 -7.71 -10.45 11.54
CA LYS A 222 -6.88 -11.60 11.95
C LYS A 222 -5.40 -11.39 11.61
N ALA A 223 -5.10 -10.87 10.42
CA ALA A 223 -3.75 -10.53 10.01
C ALA A 223 -3.16 -9.42 10.89
N THR A 224 -3.95 -8.42 11.30
CA THR A 224 -3.53 -7.42 12.29
C THR A 224 -3.19 -8.04 13.63
N ALA A 225 -4.06 -8.90 14.15
CA ALA A 225 -3.83 -9.56 15.41
C ALA A 225 -2.57 -10.45 15.37
N GLU A 226 -2.38 -11.21 14.30
CA GLU A 226 -1.19 -12.03 14.08
C GLU A 226 0.09 -11.19 13.99
N TYR A 227 0.05 -10.12 13.19
CA TYR A 227 1.16 -9.17 13.07
C TYR A 227 1.60 -8.62 14.43
N LEU A 228 0.65 -8.21 15.27
CA LEU A 228 0.95 -7.69 16.60
C LEU A 228 1.53 -8.75 17.53
N ARG A 229 1.00 -9.99 17.51
CA ARG A 229 1.54 -11.10 18.33
C ARG A 229 2.97 -11.44 17.94
N MET A 230 3.28 -11.48 16.64
CA MET A 230 4.63 -11.74 16.15
C MET A 230 5.61 -10.62 16.51
N ARG A 231 5.14 -9.37 16.46
CA ARG A 231 5.93 -8.20 16.87
C ARG A 231 6.35 -8.28 18.33
N GLU A 232 5.49 -8.81 19.20
CA GLU A 232 5.77 -8.97 20.63
C GLU A 232 6.63 -10.19 20.95
N SER A 233 6.49 -11.30 20.22
CA SER A 233 7.32 -12.49 20.43
C SER A 233 8.76 -12.31 19.95
N GLY A 234 9.07 -11.22 19.24
CA GLY A 234 10.37 -10.99 18.62
C GLY A 234 10.64 -11.93 17.45
N GLU A 235 9.62 -12.63 16.97
CA GLU A 235 9.72 -13.49 15.80
C GLU A 235 9.99 -12.65 14.54
N PRO A 236 10.76 -13.18 13.57
CA PRO A 236 10.98 -12.49 12.31
C PRO A 236 9.63 -12.18 11.66
N ARG A 237 9.48 -10.94 11.17
CA ARG A 237 8.25 -10.46 10.53
C ARG A 237 7.78 -11.52 9.53
N PRO A 238 6.50 -11.91 9.53
CA PRO A 238 6.00 -12.79 8.50
C PRO A 238 6.28 -12.09 7.17
N ARG A 239 6.55 -12.87 6.11
CA ARG A 239 6.33 -12.33 4.78
C ARG A 239 4.85 -12.01 4.74
N LEU A 240 4.50 -10.74 4.97
CA LEU A 240 3.15 -10.25 4.76
C LEU A 240 2.77 -10.79 3.38
N PRO A 241 1.63 -11.50 3.26
CA PRO A 241 1.42 -12.45 2.18
C PRO A 241 1.49 -11.86 0.75
N PHE A 242 1.67 -10.55 0.60
CA PHE A 242 1.49 -9.82 -0.64
C PHE A 242 2.50 -8.68 -0.89
N PHE A 243 3.63 -8.60 -0.19
CA PHE A 243 4.76 -7.84 -0.77
C PHE A 243 5.49 -8.78 -1.72
N PRO A 244 5.39 -8.59 -3.06
CA PRO A 244 6.26 -9.33 -3.96
C PRO A 244 7.70 -8.95 -3.60
N SER A 245 8.41 -9.89 -2.99
CA SER A 245 9.86 -9.85 -3.00
C SER A 245 10.24 -9.88 -4.47
N LYS A 246 10.73 -8.76 -5.02
CA LYS A 246 11.34 -8.73 -6.35
C LYS A 246 12.37 -9.86 -6.41
N GLY A 247 11.94 -10.96 -6.99
CA GLY A 247 12.69 -12.18 -7.21
C GLY A 247 12.50 -12.47 -8.67
N VAL A 248 13.23 -11.72 -9.50
CA VAL A 248 13.42 -12.04 -10.91
C VAL A 248 14.00 -13.46 -10.94
N ARG A 249 13.12 -14.43 -11.17
CA ARG A 249 13.53 -15.80 -11.47
C ARG A 249 13.80 -15.80 -12.97
N VAL A 250 15.04 -15.50 -13.34
CA VAL A 250 15.53 -15.82 -14.68
C VAL A 250 15.38 -17.33 -14.85
N GLN A 251 14.33 -17.77 -15.54
CA GLN A 251 14.29 -19.14 -16.04
C GLN A 251 15.37 -19.24 -17.12
N GLY A 252 16.40 -20.00 -16.81
CA GLY A 252 17.50 -20.30 -17.72
C GLY A 252 16.96 -20.89 -19.01
N GLY A 253 17.40 -20.32 -20.13
CA GLY A 253 17.08 -20.77 -21.48
C GLY A 253 17.48 -22.23 -21.67
N GLY A 254 16.49 -23.04 -22.04
CA GLY A 254 16.70 -24.40 -22.52
C GLY A 254 17.39 -24.36 -23.89
N GLN A 255 18.61 -24.88 -23.93
CA GLN A 255 19.34 -25.22 -25.14
C GLN A 255 18.52 -26.19 -25.99
N LYS A 256 18.08 -25.75 -27.19
CA LYS A 256 17.60 -26.66 -28.24
C LYS A 256 18.81 -27.38 -28.83
N THR A 257 18.97 -28.66 -28.53
CA THR A 257 19.85 -29.55 -29.28
C THR A 257 19.18 -29.89 -30.62
N ARG A 258 19.84 -29.48 -31.70
CA ARG A 258 19.54 -29.83 -33.08
C ARG A 258 20.08 -31.25 -33.31
N THR A 259 19.21 -32.20 -33.60
CA THR A 259 19.62 -33.50 -34.14
C THR A 259 19.30 -33.50 -35.63
N THR A 260 20.37 -33.63 -36.42
CA THR A 260 20.35 -34.09 -37.83
C THR A 260 20.01 -35.56 -37.91
#